data_AF-A0A969JCH4-F1
#
_entry.id   AF-A0A969JCH4-F1
#
_cell.length_a   1.000
_cell.length_b   1.000
_cell.length_c   1.000
_cell.angle_alpha   90.00
_cell.angle_beta   90.00
_cell.angle_gamma   90.00
#
_symmetry.space_group_name_H-M   'P 1'
#
loop_
_entity.id
_entity.type
_entity.pdbx_description
1 polymer ?
#
loop_
_entity_poly.entity_id
_entity_poly.type
_entity_poly.pdbx_seq_one_letter_code
_entity_poly.pdbx_strand_id
1 'polypeptide(L)' 'MAPQHALLRRFSTKVVLITGASRGIGRAAAVDFAREGACVVLVARGEADLESARQK' A
#
# COMPACT_ATOMS: atom_id res chain seq x y z
N MET A 1 20.99 22.65 -3.65
CA MET A 1 20.63 21.92 -2.40
C MET A 1 19.50 20.95 -2.75
N ALA A 2 19.75 19.64 -2.72
CA ALA A 2 18.67 18.65 -2.91
C ALA A 2 17.74 18.67 -1.69
N PRO A 3 16.41 18.55 -1.85
CA PRO A 3 15.50 18.50 -0.71
C PRO A 3 15.83 17.27 0.14
N GLN A 4 15.99 17.49 1.44
CA GLN A 4 16.41 16.50 2.45
C GLN A 4 15.48 15.27 2.54
N HIS A 5 14.28 15.36 1.95
CA HIS A 5 13.31 14.26 1.86
C HIS A 5 13.52 13.32 0.67
N ALA A 6 14.38 13.65 -0.30
CA ALA A 6 14.55 12.85 -1.52
C ALA A 6 15.17 11.46 -1.28
N LEU A 7 15.78 11.23 -0.11
CA LEU A 7 16.34 9.94 0.31
C LEU A 7 15.34 9.06 1.07
N LEU A 8 14.23 9.61 1.56
CA LEU A 8 13.17 8.85 2.22
C LEU A 8 12.17 8.37 1.17
N ARG A 9 11.72 7.12 1.26
CA ARG A 9 10.62 6.65 0.41
C ARG A 9 9.41 7.58 0.61
N ARG A 10 8.78 7.99 -0.50
CA ARG A 10 7.79 9.09 -0.55
C ARG A 10 6.67 8.98 0.49
N PHE A 11 6.30 7.76 0.91
CA PHE A 11 5.20 7.50 1.83
C PHE A 11 5.64 6.87 3.16
N SER A 12 6.93 6.91 3.53
CA SER A 12 7.48 6.20 4.70
C SER A 12 6.85 6.55 6.07
N THR A 13 6.14 7.68 6.17
CA THR A 13 5.48 8.14 7.41
C THR A 13 3.96 8.28 7.25
N LYS A 14 3.38 7.63 6.22
CA LYS A 14 1.97 7.76 5.87
C LYS A 14 1.23 6.45 6.10
N VAL A 15 -0.02 6.57 6.53
CA VAL A 15 -0.99 5.48 6.57
C VAL A 15 -1.92 5.62 5.36
N VAL A 16 -2.13 4.54 4.61
CA VAL A 16 -2.95 4.54 3.39
C VAL A 16 -4.04 3.47 3.51
N LEU A 17 -5.31 3.89 3.46
CA LEU A 17 -6.47 2.99 3.45
C LEU A 17 -6.91 2.74 2.00
N ILE A 18 -7.01 1.46 1.61
CA ILE A 18 -7.39 1.08 0.25
C ILE A 18 -8.61 0.17 0.27
N THR A 19 -9.71 0.64 -0.34
CA THR A 19 -10.91 -0.16 -0.60
C THR A 19 -10.81 -0.92 -1.92
N GLY A 20 -11.40 -2.11 -2.00
CA GLY A 20 -11.25 -2.97 -3.19
C GLY A 20 -9.85 -3.55 -3.33
N ALA A 21 -9.11 -3.65 -2.22
CA ALA A 21 -7.70 -4.02 -2.19
C ALA A 21 -7.38 -5.48 -2.53
N SER A 22 -8.40 -6.34 -2.68
CA SER A 22 -8.19 -7.78 -2.87
C SER A 22 -7.77 -8.16 -4.30
N ARG A 23 -8.05 -7.33 -5.31
CA ARG A 23 -7.71 -7.61 -6.72
C ARG A 23 -7.54 -6.35 -7.57
N GLY A 24 -7.08 -6.52 -8.81
CA GLY A 24 -7.00 -5.46 -9.81
C GLY A 24 -6.18 -4.26 -9.34
N ILE A 25 -6.68 -3.06 -9.65
CA ILE A 25 -6.01 -1.79 -9.36
C ILE A 25 -5.83 -1.57 -7.85
N GLY A 26 -6.82 -1.93 -7.03
CA GLY A 26 -6.72 -1.77 -5.58
C GLY A 26 -5.56 -2.58 -4.99
N ARG A 27 -5.38 -3.82 -5.46
CA ARG A 27 -4.23 -4.65 -5.07
C ARG A 27 -2.90 -4.07 -5.57
N ALA A 28 -2.85 -3.63 -6.83
CA ALA A 28 -1.64 -3.04 -7.39
C ALA A 28 -1.21 -1.80 -6.61
N ALA A 29 -2.15 -0.89 -6.34
CA ALA A 29 -1.91 0.30 -5.54
C ALA A 29 -1.42 -0.05 -4.12
N ALA A 30 -2.00 -1.06 -3.46
CA ALA A 30 -1.56 -1.50 -2.14
C ALA A 30 -0.08 -1.93 -2.13
N VAL A 31 0.34 -2.70 -3.13
CA VAL A 31 1.73 -3.14 -3.28
C VAL A 31 2.65 -1.95 -3.51
N ASP A 32 2.26 -1.02 -4.38
CA ASP A 32 3.10 0.13 -4.70
C ASP A 32 3.24 1.11 -3.52
N PHE A 33 2.16 1.38 -2.78
CA PHE A 33 2.24 2.18 -1.55
C PHE A 33 3.08 1.52 -0.46
N ALA A 34 2.93 0.20 -0.27
CA ALA A 34 3.75 -0.55 0.68
C ALA A 34 5.23 -0.49 0.29
N ARG A 35 5.54 -0.64 -1.01
CA ARG A 35 6.90 -0.43 -1.54
C ARG A 35 7.38 0.98 -1.27
N GLU A 36 6.55 2.00 -1.40
CA GLU A 36 6.96 3.37 -1.07
C GLU A 36 7.01 3.68 0.45
N GLY A 37 6.92 2.65 1.30
CA GLY A 37 7.12 2.73 2.75
C GLY A 37 5.86 3.05 3.55
N ALA A 38 4.70 3.10 2.91
CA ALA A 38 3.45 3.36 3.62
C ALA A 38 3.07 2.20 4.54
N CYS A 39 2.41 2.52 5.65
CA CYS A 39 1.58 1.57 6.38
C CYS A 39 0.24 1.44 5.65
N VAL A 40 0.00 0.31 5.00
CA VAL A 40 -1.20 0.11 4.17
C VAL A 40 -2.26 -0.70 4.91
N VAL A 41 -3.50 -0.19 4.92
CA VAL A 41 -4.68 -0.88 5.43
C VAL A 41 -5.53 -1.33 4.25
N LEU A 42 -5.77 -2.63 4.16
CA LEU A 42 -6.51 -3.25 3.06
C LEU A 42 -7.97 -3.48 3.47
N VAL A 43 -8.92 -3.06 2.62
CA VAL A 43 -10.36 -3.29 2.83
C VAL A 43 -10.98 -3.93 1.59
N ALA A 44 -11.58 -5.10 1.77
CA ALA A 44 -12.41 -5.75 0.77
C ALA A 44 -13.44 -6.68 1.44
N ARG A 45 -14.44 -7.14 0.68
CA ARG A 45 -15.53 -7.99 1.19
C ARG A 45 -15.17 -9.47 1.33
N GLY A 46 -14.14 -9.95 0.62
CA GLY A 46 -13.75 -11.36 0.60
C GLY A 46 -12.44 -11.58 1.35
N GLU A 47 -12.51 -12.27 2.49
CA GLU A 47 -11.37 -12.51 3.39
C GLU A 47 -10.24 -13.28 2.71
N ALA A 48 -10.53 -14.40 2.03
CA ALA A 48 -9.51 -15.22 1.36
C ALA A 48 -8.71 -14.43 0.31
N ASP A 49 -9.41 -13.63 -0.52
CA ASP A 49 -8.75 -12.79 -1.53
C ASP A 49 -7.97 -11.64 -0.88
N LEU A 50 -8.45 -11.10 0.26
CA LEU A 50 -7.79 -10.04 1.00
C LEU A 50 -6.50 -10.54 1.67
N GLU A 51 -6.51 -11.74 2.25
CA GLU A 51 -5.34 -12.38 2.83
C GLU A 51 -4.28 -12.70 1.76
N SER A 52 -4.70 -13.17 0.59
CA SER A 52 -3.78 -13.34 -0.55
C SER A 52 -3.13 -12.03 -1.01
N ALA A 53 -3.81 -10.89 -0.82
CA ALA A 53 -3.27 -9.58 -1.12
C ALA A 53 -2.25 -9.09 -0.07
N ARG A 54 -2.34 -9.56 1.18
CA ARG A 54 -1.45 -9.20 2.29
C ARG A 54 -0.09 -9.90 2.25
N GLN A 55 -0.03 -11.13 1.73
CA GLN A 55 1.17 -12.00 1.81
C GLN A 55 2.24 -11.73 0.73
N LYS A 56 2.27 -10.55 0.10
CA LYS A 56 3.21 -10.19 -0.97
C LYS A 56 3.94 -8.89 -0.66
#